data_AF-A0A1B6CVB5-F1
#
_entry.id   AF-A0A1B6CVB5-F1
#
_cell.length_a   1.000
_cell.length_b   1.000
_cell.length_c   1.000
_cell.angle_alpha   90.00
_cell.angle_beta   90.00
_cell.angle_gamma   90.00
#
_symmetry.space_group_name_H-M   'P 1'
#
loop_
_entity.id
_entity.type
_entity.pdbx_description
1 polymer ?
#
loop_
_entity_poly.entity_id
_entity_poly.type
_entity_poly.pdbx_seq_one_letter_code
_entity_poly.pdbx_strand_id
1 'polypeptide(L)'
;ENKNCRSSDKSVVSICFATECASYNGNHPIRYCLQCHNNRHNHRRGEDHIVHTCLKKAWDMDPEMQNYLVEAIVNLLKEARSTTPEIPKDMTDIQTKAALLNALTPNTTNLSVEERQLMGRFGVWLLVGLCAPNENTPPEVLGRLLSMLFHWFHVTAYSFDDQAECTLEKLKTDYVCGWLNEICKSHFTILVSCLLPHPADYARVGGHWDMLVSRTSHLKNGLNRIFCLVPYEVITTEIWDYVMPHWLEAVAKDVPEKELPELKMLLSFYVQAVIPSAS
;
A
#
# COMPACT_ATOMS: atom_id res chain seq x y z
N GLU A 1 -31.92 -13.59 4.21
CA GLU A 1 -31.13 -14.62 3.49
C GLU A 1 -32.09 -15.52 2.74
N ASN A 2 -31.79 -15.91 1.49
CA ASN A 2 -32.75 -16.68 0.69
C ASN A 2 -32.98 -18.09 1.28
N LYS A 3 -34.09 -18.25 2.00
CA LYS A 3 -34.46 -19.50 2.70
C LYS A 3 -34.67 -20.70 1.76
N ASN A 4 -34.92 -20.45 0.47
CA ASN A 4 -35.14 -21.49 -0.53
C ASN A 4 -33.89 -21.81 -1.37
N CYS A 5 -32.71 -21.35 -0.95
CA CYS A 5 -31.46 -21.60 -1.67
C CYS A 5 -31.10 -23.10 -1.66
N ARG A 6 -30.90 -23.66 -2.86
CA ARG A 6 -30.46 -25.05 -3.09
C ARG A 6 -29.02 -25.15 -3.62
N SER A 7 -28.30 -24.04 -3.65
CA SER A 7 -26.90 -24.02 -4.10
C SER A 7 -26.01 -24.79 -3.12
N SER A 8 -25.04 -25.52 -3.67
CA SER A 8 -23.97 -26.15 -2.89
C SER A 8 -23.06 -25.09 -2.27
N ASP A 9 -22.77 -24.02 -3.01
CA ASP A 9 -22.09 -22.83 -2.49
C ASP A 9 -23.10 -21.74 -2.11
N LYS A 10 -23.14 -21.40 -0.81
CA LYS A 10 -24.04 -20.40 -0.23
C LYS A 10 -23.32 -19.08 0.06
N SER A 11 -22.09 -18.90 -0.40
CA SER A 11 -21.36 -17.64 -0.32
C SER A 11 -22.22 -16.50 -0.89
N VAL A 12 -22.33 -15.39 -0.15
CA VAL A 12 -23.11 -14.23 -0.60
C VAL A 12 -22.26 -13.44 -1.60
N VAL A 13 -22.79 -13.24 -2.80
CA VAL A 13 -22.12 -12.45 -3.85
C VAL A 13 -22.85 -11.15 -4.18
N SER A 14 -24.13 -11.06 -3.80
CA SER A 14 -24.94 -9.87 -4.03
C SER A 14 -26.01 -9.65 -2.96
N ILE A 15 -26.40 -8.39 -2.79
CA ILE A 15 -27.53 -7.94 -1.99
C ILE A 15 -28.45 -7.14 -2.89
N CYS A 16 -29.69 -7.58 -3.08
CA CYS A 16 -30.67 -6.88 -3.89
C CYS A 16 -31.61 -6.03 -3.02
N PHE A 17 -31.80 -4.78 -3.43
CA PHE A 17 -32.65 -3.80 -2.73
C PHE A 17 -34.02 -3.60 -3.40
N ALA A 18 -34.21 -4.12 -4.61
CA ALA A 18 -35.50 -4.04 -5.31
C ALA A 18 -36.64 -4.68 -4.50
N THR A 19 -37.80 -4.04 -4.50
CA THR A 19 -38.98 -4.46 -3.72
C THR A 19 -39.44 -5.87 -4.08
N GLU A 20 -39.35 -6.24 -5.36
CA GLU A 20 -39.67 -7.59 -5.84
C GLU A 20 -38.85 -8.66 -5.12
N CYS A 21 -37.53 -8.44 -5.02
CA CYS A 21 -36.62 -9.33 -4.33
C CYS A 21 -36.79 -9.25 -2.80
N ALA A 22 -36.98 -8.06 -2.24
CA ALA A 22 -37.16 -7.85 -0.81
C ALA A 22 -38.45 -8.50 -0.27
N SER A 23 -39.50 -8.62 -1.10
CA SER A 23 -40.76 -9.28 -0.73
C SER A 23 -40.57 -10.73 -0.29
N TYR A 24 -39.59 -11.45 -0.86
CA TYR A 24 -39.24 -12.82 -0.47
C TYR A 24 -38.52 -12.93 0.87
N ASN A 25 -38.14 -11.80 1.47
CA ASN A 25 -37.40 -11.72 2.72
C ASN A 25 -38.04 -10.69 3.67
N GLY A 26 -39.38 -10.61 3.70
CA GLY A 26 -40.11 -9.77 4.65
C GLY A 26 -39.87 -8.27 4.45
N ASN A 27 -39.74 -7.83 3.20
CA ASN A 27 -39.43 -6.44 2.81
C ASN A 27 -38.08 -5.95 3.34
N HIS A 28 -37.10 -6.83 3.46
CA HIS A 28 -35.70 -6.49 3.75
C HIS A 28 -34.80 -6.88 2.56
N PRO A 29 -33.73 -6.11 2.29
CA PRO A 29 -32.77 -6.44 1.23
C PRO A 29 -32.32 -7.89 1.33
N ILE A 30 -32.33 -8.59 0.21
CA ILE A 30 -32.11 -10.03 0.17
C ILE A 30 -30.70 -10.33 -0.35
N ARG A 31 -29.98 -11.15 0.41
CA ARG A 31 -28.66 -11.66 0.06
C ARG A 31 -28.78 -12.90 -0.82
N TYR A 32 -28.05 -12.94 -1.93
CA TYR A 32 -28.02 -14.04 -2.87
C TYR A 32 -26.61 -14.60 -3.05
N CYS A 33 -26.50 -15.93 -3.13
CA CYS A 33 -25.34 -16.59 -3.73
C CYS A 33 -25.37 -16.47 -5.26
N LEU A 34 -24.28 -16.83 -5.92
CA LEU A 34 -24.13 -16.66 -7.37
C LEU A 34 -25.25 -17.33 -8.17
N GLN A 35 -25.60 -18.57 -7.85
CA GLN A 35 -26.68 -19.27 -8.53
C GLN A 35 -28.04 -18.58 -8.33
N CYS A 36 -28.34 -18.16 -7.10
CA CYS A 36 -29.59 -17.45 -6.81
C CYS A 36 -29.64 -16.08 -7.48
N HIS A 37 -28.50 -15.38 -7.54
CA HIS A 37 -28.37 -14.10 -8.21
C HIS A 37 -28.69 -14.26 -9.70
N ASN A 38 -28.03 -15.17 -10.42
CA ASN A 38 -28.24 -15.39 -11.85
C ASN A 38 -29.68 -15.84 -12.19
N ASN A 39 -30.30 -16.61 -11.30
CA ASN A 39 -31.70 -17.03 -11.46
C ASN A 39 -32.68 -15.86 -11.32
N ARG A 40 -32.36 -14.86 -10.50
CA ARG A 40 -33.23 -13.71 -10.20
C ARG A 40 -32.92 -12.48 -11.05
N HIS A 41 -31.68 -12.34 -11.49
CA HIS A 41 -31.15 -11.24 -12.27
C HIS A 41 -30.53 -11.80 -13.54
N ASN A 42 -31.23 -11.65 -14.66
CA ASN A 42 -30.80 -12.01 -15.99
C ASN A 42 -31.51 -11.10 -17.00
N HIS A 43 -31.18 -11.21 -18.30
CA HIS A 43 -31.76 -10.39 -19.35
C HIS A 43 -33.30 -10.42 -19.46
N ARG A 44 -34.00 -11.34 -18.76
CA ARG A 44 -35.45 -11.39 -18.76
C ARG A 44 -36.09 -10.83 -17.48
N ARG A 45 -35.33 -10.71 -16.39
CA ARG A 45 -35.85 -10.36 -15.05
C ARG A 45 -34.79 -9.67 -14.21
N GLY A 46 -35.15 -8.58 -13.56
CA GLY A 46 -34.32 -7.92 -12.55
C GLY A 46 -33.04 -7.27 -13.10
N GLU A 47 -33.05 -6.86 -14.37
CA GLU A 47 -31.94 -6.11 -14.98
C GLU A 47 -31.88 -4.65 -14.46
N ASP A 48 -33.02 -4.11 -14.06
CA ASP A 48 -33.19 -2.79 -13.45
C ASP A 48 -33.09 -2.81 -11.92
N HIS A 49 -32.83 -3.98 -11.32
CA HIS A 49 -32.69 -4.09 -9.88
C HIS A 49 -31.39 -3.45 -9.38
N ILE A 50 -31.50 -2.64 -8.33
CA ILE A 50 -30.35 -2.11 -7.62
C ILE A 50 -29.76 -3.24 -6.76
N VAL A 51 -28.55 -3.66 -7.10
CA VAL A 51 -27.80 -4.69 -6.39
C VAL A 51 -26.47 -4.14 -5.90
N HIS A 52 -26.09 -4.53 -4.68
CA HIS A 52 -24.75 -4.36 -4.17
C HIS A 52 -23.98 -5.67 -4.34
N THR A 53 -22.84 -5.65 -5.01
CA THR A 53 -21.98 -6.82 -5.25
C THR A 53 -20.61 -6.61 -4.64
N CYS A 54 -19.86 -7.70 -4.48
CA CYS A 54 -18.44 -7.61 -4.17
C CYS A 54 -17.69 -6.81 -5.25
N LEU A 55 -16.63 -6.12 -4.85
CA LEU A 55 -15.71 -5.47 -5.79
C LEU A 55 -15.09 -6.53 -6.70
N LYS A 56 -15.01 -6.22 -8.00
CA LYS A 56 -14.25 -7.01 -8.97
C LYS A 56 -12.75 -6.96 -8.66
N LYS A 57 -11.95 -7.79 -9.30
CA LYS A 57 -10.49 -7.60 -9.29
C LYS A 57 -10.15 -6.28 -9.97
N ALA A 58 -9.09 -5.62 -9.54
CA ALA A 58 -8.72 -4.28 -9.99
C ALA A 58 -8.59 -4.18 -11.52
N TRP A 59 -8.12 -5.25 -12.16
CA TRP A 59 -7.88 -5.29 -13.60
C TRP A 59 -9.12 -5.64 -14.43
N ASP A 60 -10.21 -6.05 -13.77
CA ASP A 60 -11.52 -6.30 -14.39
C ASP A 60 -12.50 -5.12 -14.17
N MET A 61 -12.06 -4.08 -13.47
CA MET A 61 -12.81 -2.85 -13.25
C MET A 61 -12.72 -1.95 -14.49
N ASP A 62 -13.74 -1.12 -14.69
CA ASP A 62 -13.62 0.01 -15.60
C ASP A 62 -12.58 1.02 -15.07
N PRO A 63 -12.00 1.86 -15.94
CA PRO A 63 -10.91 2.76 -15.56
C PRO A 63 -11.25 3.72 -14.42
N GLU A 64 -12.51 4.18 -14.32
CA GLU A 64 -12.94 5.11 -13.28
C GLU A 64 -12.95 4.41 -11.92
N MET A 65 -13.58 3.24 -11.83
CA MET A 65 -13.60 2.45 -10.59
C MET A 65 -12.22 1.96 -10.18
N GLN A 66 -11.37 1.58 -11.15
CA GLN A 66 -9.97 1.23 -10.89
C GLN A 66 -9.20 2.41 -10.27
N ASN A 67 -9.37 3.62 -10.80
CA ASN A 67 -8.75 4.82 -10.24
C ASN A 67 -9.21 5.07 -8.80
N TYR A 68 -10.51 4.95 -8.51
CA TYR A 68 -11.02 5.09 -7.14
C TYR A 68 -10.43 4.03 -6.19
N LEU A 69 -10.29 2.79 -6.64
CA LEU A 69 -9.67 1.73 -5.83
C LEU A 69 -8.20 2.06 -5.54
N VAL A 70 -7.44 2.48 -6.55
CA VAL A 70 -6.02 2.83 -6.39
C VAL A 70 -5.85 4.02 -5.44
N GLU A 71 -6.64 5.08 -5.59
CA GLU A 71 -6.62 6.23 -4.68
C GLU A 71 -7.01 5.83 -3.25
N ALA A 72 -8.02 4.97 -3.09
CA ALA A 72 -8.42 4.47 -1.77
C ALA A 72 -7.28 3.69 -1.11
N ILE A 73 -6.65 2.75 -1.82
CA ILE A 73 -5.51 1.99 -1.30
C ILE A 73 -4.37 2.94 -0.92
N VAL A 74 -4.02 3.88 -1.80
CA VAL A 74 -2.92 4.82 -1.55
C VAL A 74 -3.19 5.64 -0.30
N ASN A 75 -4.38 6.21 -0.16
CA ASN A 75 -4.72 7.04 0.99
C ASN A 75 -4.79 6.23 2.28
N LEU A 76 -5.37 5.03 2.27
CA LEU A 76 -5.42 4.14 3.44
C LEU A 76 -4.02 3.76 3.94
N LEU A 77 -3.10 3.44 3.02
CA LEU A 77 -1.71 3.13 3.38
C LEU A 77 -0.95 4.36 3.88
N LYS A 78 -1.21 5.55 3.31
CA LYS A 78 -0.62 6.82 3.78
C LYS A 78 -1.04 7.16 5.21
N GLU A 79 -2.28 6.87 5.59
CA GLU A 79 -2.81 7.16 6.94
C GLU A 79 -2.21 6.28 8.04
N ALA A 80 -1.51 5.19 7.71
CA ALA A 80 -0.93 4.26 8.69
C ALA A 80 0.25 4.83 9.52
N ARG A 81 0.58 6.12 9.34
CA ARG A 81 1.66 6.79 10.07
C ARG A 81 1.36 6.86 11.56
N SER A 82 2.39 6.66 12.38
CA SER A 82 2.30 6.94 13.82
C SER A 82 2.08 8.44 14.04
N THR A 83 1.33 8.78 15.10
CA THR A 83 1.06 10.17 15.51
C THR A 83 2.28 10.91 16.03
N THR A 84 3.43 10.25 16.13
CA THR A 84 4.68 10.91 16.45
C THR A 84 5.22 11.50 15.14
N PRO A 85 5.11 12.82 14.90
CA PRO A 85 5.98 13.42 13.93
C PRO A 85 7.39 13.16 14.47
N GLU A 86 8.15 12.29 13.81
CA GLU A 86 9.59 12.46 13.81
C GLU A 86 9.78 13.85 13.21
N ILE A 87 9.92 14.86 14.09
CA ILE A 87 10.50 16.14 13.71
C ILE A 87 11.99 15.84 13.78
N PRO A 88 12.68 15.66 12.64
CA PRO A 88 14.13 15.58 12.68
C PRO A 88 14.66 16.79 13.45
N LYS A 89 15.63 16.57 14.34
CA LYS A 89 16.30 17.64 15.08
C LYS A 89 16.91 18.73 14.17
N ASP A 90 16.99 18.45 12.86
CA ASP A 90 17.56 19.31 11.81
C ASP A 90 16.50 19.98 10.90
N MET A 91 15.22 20.01 11.26
CA MET A 91 14.22 20.78 10.52
C MET A 91 14.47 22.29 10.66
N THR A 92 14.46 23.00 9.53
CA THR A 92 14.41 24.47 9.55
C THR A 92 13.09 24.96 10.16
N ASP A 93 13.08 26.14 10.79
CA ASP A 93 11.89 26.72 11.44
C ASP A 93 10.63 26.74 10.55
N ILE A 94 10.80 26.83 9.24
CA ILE A 94 9.72 26.83 8.24
C ILE A 94 9.10 25.43 8.12
N GLN A 95 9.92 24.38 8.13
CA GLN A 95 9.45 22.99 8.05
C GLN A 95 8.79 22.55 9.35
N THR A 96 9.34 22.98 10.50
CA THR A 96 8.72 22.78 11.81
C THR A 96 7.34 23.45 11.86
N LYS A 97 7.24 24.70 11.36
CA LYS A 97 5.96 25.40 11.24
C LYS A 97 4.99 24.72 10.28
N ALA A 98 5.45 24.19 9.15
CA ALA A 98 4.60 23.46 8.20
C ALA A 98 4.10 22.11 8.77
N ALA A 99 4.96 21.37 9.47
CA ALA A 99 4.59 20.14 10.17
C ALA A 99 3.59 20.41 11.30
N LEU A 100 3.79 21.48 12.07
CA LEU A 100 2.82 21.96 13.06
C LEU A 100 1.52 22.42 12.40
N LEU A 101 1.56 23.13 11.27
CA LEU A 101 0.36 23.59 10.58
C LEU A 101 -0.48 22.40 10.06
N ASN A 102 0.17 21.36 9.54
CA ASN A 102 -0.47 20.11 9.14
C ASN A 102 -1.02 19.33 10.35
N ALA A 103 -0.39 19.44 11.52
CA ALA A 103 -0.94 18.88 12.77
C ALA A 103 -2.10 19.71 13.34
N LEU A 104 -2.16 21.02 13.03
CA LEU A 104 -3.14 21.98 13.53
C LEU A 104 -4.32 22.21 12.56
N THR A 105 -4.29 21.66 11.35
CA THR A 105 -5.42 21.75 10.42
C THR A 105 -6.65 21.03 11.01
N PRO A 106 -7.79 21.71 11.19
CA PRO A 106 -8.95 21.19 11.92
C PRO A 106 -9.72 20.07 11.18
N ASN A 107 -9.22 19.60 10.04
CA ASN A 107 -9.83 18.54 9.22
C ASN A 107 -9.13 17.18 9.34
N THR A 108 -7.98 17.07 10.01
CA THR A 108 -7.51 15.78 10.50
C THR A 108 -8.36 15.43 11.70
N THR A 109 -9.39 14.61 11.48
CA THR A 109 -10.05 13.86 12.54
C THR A 109 -8.97 13.33 13.49
N ASN A 110 -9.12 13.58 14.79
CA ASN A 110 -8.20 13.08 15.83
C ASN A 110 -8.34 11.55 15.92
N LEU A 111 -7.99 10.85 14.84
CA LEU A 111 -7.96 9.40 14.80
C LEU A 111 -6.93 8.95 15.84
N SER A 112 -7.19 7.84 16.51
CA SER A 112 -6.20 7.21 17.35
C SER A 112 -5.09 6.57 16.50
N VAL A 113 -4.00 6.13 17.14
CA VAL A 113 -2.97 5.32 16.45
C VAL A 113 -3.57 4.01 15.98
N GLU A 114 -4.45 3.39 16.77
CA GLU A 114 -5.10 2.13 16.39
C GLU A 114 -6.00 2.31 15.16
N GLU A 115 -6.74 3.42 15.07
CA GLU A 115 -7.59 3.73 13.91
C GLU A 115 -6.76 3.95 12.64
N ARG A 116 -5.64 4.67 12.75
CA ARG A 116 -4.69 4.86 11.63
C ARG A 116 -4.08 3.55 11.15
N GLN A 117 -3.62 2.73 12.08
CA GLN A 117 -3.11 1.40 11.74
C GLN A 117 -4.20 0.53 11.11
N LEU A 118 -5.45 0.61 11.59
CA LEU A 118 -6.58 -0.07 10.99
C LEU A 118 -6.82 0.36 9.54
N MET A 119 -6.67 1.66 9.21
CA MET A 119 -6.72 2.12 7.82
C MET A 119 -5.62 1.46 6.98
N GLY A 120 -4.38 1.43 7.48
CA GLY A 120 -3.28 0.73 6.81
C GLY A 120 -3.57 -0.75 6.56
N ARG A 121 -4.18 -1.43 7.53
CA ARG A 121 -4.63 -2.83 7.37
C ARG A 121 -5.61 -2.93 6.21
N PHE A 122 -6.67 -2.14 6.19
CA PHE A 122 -7.64 -2.15 5.08
C PHE A 122 -7.00 -1.86 3.73
N GLY A 123 -6.03 -0.95 3.67
CA GLY A 123 -5.24 -0.70 2.46
C GLY A 123 -4.53 -1.96 1.96
N VAL A 124 -3.87 -2.71 2.85
CA VAL A 124 -3.22 -3.99 2.52
C VAL A 124 -4.24 -5.04 2.06
N TRP A 125 -5.38 -5.17 2.76
CA TRP A 125 -6.44 -6.12 2.39
C TRP A 125 -6.98 -5.86 0.99
N LEU A 126 -7.23 -4.59 0.65
CA LEU A 126 -7.66 -4.20 -0.69
C LEU A 126 -6.58 -4.47 -1.74
N LEU A 127 -5.33 -4.11 -1.44
CA LEU A 127 -4.19 -4.32 -2.34
C LEU A 127 -4.00 -5.80 -2.67
N VAL A 128 -3.78 -6.65 -1.66
CA VAL A 128 -3.51 -8.07 -1.87
C VAL A 128 -4.76 -8.79 -2.38
N GLY A 129 -5.94 -8.40 -1.90
CA GLY A 129 -7.20 -9.04 -2.25
C GLY A 129 -7.70 -8.72 -3.66
N LEU A 130 -7.46 -7.51 -4.17
CA LEU A 130 -8.03 -7.06 -5.44
C LEU A 130 -6.99 -6.77 -6.53
N CYS A 131 -5.73 -6.48 -6.19
CA CYS A 131 -4.69 -6.05 -7.13
C CYS A 131 -3.61 -7.12 -7.36
N ALA A 132 -3.98 -8.40 -7.46
CA ALA A 132 -3.04 -9.47 -7.81
C ALA A 132 -2.50 -9.24 -9.24
N PRO A 133 -1.18 -9.17 -9.48
CA PRO A 133 -0.62 -8.85 -10.79
C PRO A 133 -0.99 -9.89 -11.85
N ASN A 134 -1.18 -9.44 -13.08
CA ASN A 134 -1.37 -10.26 -14.27
C ASN A 134 -0.73 -9.59 -15.49
N GLU A 135 -0.72 -10.24 -16.65
CA GLU A 135 -0.09 -9.73 -17.89
C GLU A 135 -0.65 -8.37 -18.37
N ASN A 136 -1.87 -8.03 -17.97
CA ASN A 136 -2.55 -6.78 -18.36
C ASN A 136 -2.39 -5.67 -17.31
N THR A 137 -1.58 -5.88 -16.29
CA THR A 137 -1.42 -4.91 -15.20
C THR A 137 -0.69 -3.66 -15.69
N PRO A 138 -1.31 -2.46 -15.61
CA PRO A 138 -0.67 -1.22 -16.05
C PRO A 138 0.58 -0.90 -15.21
N PRO A 139 1.76 -0.72 -15.83
CA PRO A 139 3.01 -0.49 -15.11
C PRO A 139 2.99 0.71 -14.17
N GLU A 140 2.35 1.80 -14.58
CA GLU A 140 2.27 3.05 -13.83
C GLU A 140 1.43 2.88 -12.56
N VAL A 141 0.31 2.16 -12.68
CA VAL A 141 -0.58 1.86 -11.55
C VAL A 141 0.12 0.93 -10.56
N LEU A 142 0.73 -0.15 -11.07
CA LEU A 142 1.47 -1.10 -10.24
C LEU A 142 2.64 -0.41 -9.52
N GLY A 143 3.40 0.40 -10.23
CA GLY A 143 4.53 1.13 -9.66
C GLY A 143 4.11 2.13 -8.59
N ARG A 144 2.97 2.81 -8.76
CA ARG A 144 2.39 3.69 -7.74
C ARG A 144 1.99 2.92 -6.48
N LEU A 145 1.32 1.78 -6.64
CA LEU A 145 0.90 0.92 -5.53
C LEU A 145 2.12 0.34 -4.78
N LEU A 146 3.11 -0.18 -5.52
CA LEU A 146 4.38 -0.67 -4.96
C LEU A 146 5.09 0.41 -4.16
N SER A 147 5.19 1.62 -4.72
CA SER A 147 5.84 2.71 -4.03
C SER A 147 5.15 3.07 -2.73
N MET A 148 3.82 3.06 -2.72
CA MET A 148 3.07 3.33 -1.50
C MET A 148 3.19 2.20 -0.48
N LEU A 149 3.22 0.95 -0.93
CA LEU A 149 3.43 -0.20 -0.07
C LEU A 149 4.81 -0.16 0.60
N PHE A 150 5.88 0.14 -0.14
CA PHE A 150 7.21 0.30 0.44
C PHE A 150 7.27 1.46 1.44
N HIS A 151 6.56 2.56 1.16
CA HIS A 151 6.40 3.63 2.14
C HIS A 151 5.67 3.16 3.41
N TRP A 152 4.63 2.32 3.25
CA TRP A 152 3.90 1.72 4.37
C TRP A 152 4.80 0.83 5.24
N PHE A 153 5.69 0.01 4.65
CA PHE A 153 6.71 -0.71 5.41
C PHE A 153 7.56 0.23 6.27
N HIS A 154 8.01 1.34 5.69
CA HIS A 154 8.84 2.32 6.39
C HIS A 154 8.13 2.96 7.58
N VAL A 155 6.91 3.47 7.40
CA VAL A 155 6.20 4.19 8.48
C VAL A 155 5.65 3.27 9.57
N THR A 156 5.55 1.97 9.29
CA THR A 156 5.12 0.96 10.26
C THR A 156 6.27 0.19 10.90
N ALA A 157 7.52 0.43 10.50
CA ALA A 157 8.70 -0.27 11.02
C ALA A 157 8.96 -0.04 12.53
N TYR A 158 8.46 1.09 13.07
CA TYR A 158 8.68 1.51 14.46
C TYR A 158 7.36 1.75 15.23
N SER A 159 6.30 1.00 14.91
CA SER A 159 5.03 1.09 15.63
C SER A 159 5.11 0.39 16.99
N PHE A 160 5.44 1.13 18.05
CA PHE A 160 5.64 0.61 19.41
C PHE A 160 4.34 0.41 20.22
N ASP A 161 3.58 -0.63 19.89
CA ASP A 161 2.61 -1.23 20.81
C ASP A 161 2.48 -2.75 20.56
N ASP A 162 2.69 -3.56 21.61
CA ASP A 162 2.94 -5.02 21.55
C ASP A 162 1.85 -5.80 20.79
N GLN A 163 0.58 -5.40 20.89
CA GLN A 163 -0.54 -6.11 20.24
C GLN A 163 -0.75 -5.71 18.79
N ALA A 164 -0.56 -4.43 18.47
CA ALA A 164 -0.76 -3.93 17.12
C ALA A 164 0.39 -4.28 16.19
N GLU A 165 1.61 -4.34 16.73
CA GLU A 165 2.83 -4.84 16.07
C GLU A 165 2.61 -6.27 15.55
N CYS A 166 2.08 -7.17 16.38
CA CYS A 166 1.84 -8.57 15.99
C CYS A 166 0.93 -8.72 14.76
N THR A 167 -0.08 -7.86 14.62
CA THR A 167 -1.02 -7.94 13.49
C THR A 167 -0.43 -7.34 12.21
N LEU A 168 0.27 -6.21 12.31
CA LEU A 168 0.91 -5.58 11.16
C LEU A 168 2.05 -6.45 10.62
N GLU A 169 2.85 -7.05 11.51
CA GLU A 169 3.91 -7.96 11.11
C GLU A 169 3.36 -9.22 10.44
N LYS A 170 2.26 -9.81 10.94
CA LYS A 170 1.57 -10.90 10.24
C LYS A 170 1.07 -10.51 8.87
N LEU A 171 0.54 -9.29 8.69
CA LEU A 171 0.14 -8.82 7.36
C LEU A 171 1.33 -8.75 6.40
N LYS A 172 2.47 -8.26 6.87
CA LYS A 172 3.70 -8.22 6.08
C LYS A 172 4.12 -9.63 5.67
N THR A 173 4.28 -10.54 6.63
CA THR A 173 4.80 -11.90 6.38
C THR A 173 3.83 -12.80 5.63
N ASP A 174 2.56 -12.84 6.05
CA ASP A 174 1.62 -13.87 5.61
C ASP A 174 0.96 -13.51 4.27
N TYR A 175 0.90 -12.22 3.91
CA TYR A 175 0.17 -11.74 2.74
C TYR A 175 1.03 -10.89 1.80
N VAL A 176 1.66 -9.84 2.33
CA VAL A 176 2.34 -8.85 1.49
C VAL A 176 3.61 -9.42 0.85
N CYS A 177 4.42 -10.18 1.59
CA CYS A 177 5.64 -10.79 1.04
C CYS A 177 5.31 -11.78 -0.09
N GLY A 178 4.25 -12.58 0.07
CA GLY A 178 3.77 -13.45 -1.00
C GLY A 178 3.37 -12.67 -2.26
N TRP A 179 2.64 -11.57 -2.09
CA TRP A 179 2.25 -10.69 -3.20
C TRP A 179 3.46 -10.03 -3.89
N LEU A 180 4.43 -9.54 -3.12
CA LEU A 180 5.68 -8.97 -3.65
C LEU A 180 6.52 -10.01 -4.40
N ASN A 181 6.56 -11.26 -3.93
CA ASN A 181 7.27 -12.35 -4.60
C ASN A 181 6.66 -12.66 -5.98
N GLU A 182 5.34 -12.65 -6.12
CA GLU A 182 4.69 -12.83 -7.42
C GLU A 182 4.98 -11.66 -8.38
N ILE A 183 5.06 -10.43 -7.87
CA ILE A 183 5.48 -9.27 -8.66
C ILE A 183 6.95 -9.37 -9.05
N CYS A 184 7.82 -9.81 -8.15
CA CYS A 184 9.23 -10.01 -8.45
C CYS A 184 9.41 -10.98 -9.62
N LYS A 185 8.60 -12.05 -9.69
CA LYS A 185 8.62 -13.02 -10.80
C LYS A 185 8.04 -12.47 -12.11
N SER A 186 6.96 -11.69 -12.04
CA SER A 186 6.17 -11.30 -13.22
C SER A 186 6.51 -9.90 -13.77
N HIS A 187 6.95 -8.99 -12.91
CA HIS A 187 7.10 -7.55 -13.16
C HIS A 187 8.37 -6.98 -12.50
N PHE A 188 9.47 -7.75 -12.53
CA PHE A 188 10.74 -7.42 -11.88
C PHE A 188 11.22 -5.99 -12.14
N THR A 189 11.21 -5.56 -13.41
CA THR A 189 11.68 -4.22 -13.83
C THR A 189 10.90 -3.10 -13.16
N ILE A 190 9.59 -3.26 -12.98
CA ILE A 190 8.74 -2.26 -12.32
C ILE A 190 9.10 -2.21 -10.83
N LEU A 191 9.23 -3.36 -10.18
CA LEU A 191 9.60 -3.46 -8.77
C LEU A 191 10.94 -2.74 -8.49
N VAL A 192 11.99 -3.07 -9.24
CA VAL A 192 13.30 -2.42 -9.03
C VAL A 192 13.29 -0.95 -9.38
N SER A 193 12.50 -0.52 -10.38
CA SER A 193 12.36 0.91 -10.73
C SER A 193 11.78 1.74 -9.58
N CYS A 194 10.89 1.16 -8.76
CA CYS A 194 10.31 1.81 -7.59
C CYS A 194 11.25 1.89 -6.38
N LEU A 195 12.39 1.20 -6.42
CA LEU A 195 13.44 1.22 -5.40
C LEU A 195 14.61 2.14 -5.76
N LEU A 196 14.63 2.72 -6.95
CA LEU A 196 15.68 3.66 -7.38
C LEU A 196 15.63 4.98 -6.59
N PRO A 197 16.75 5.72 -6.47
CA PRO A 197 16.78 7.02 -5.80
C PRO A 197 15.91 8.07 -6.48
N HIS A 198 15.75 7.96 -7.81
CA HIS A 198 14.94 8.86 -8.62
C HIS A 198 13.94 8.04 -9.45
N PRO A 199 12.86 7.51 -8.82
CA PRO A 199 11.88 6.72 -9.52
C PRO A 199 11.06 7.60 -10.49
N ALA A 200 10.29 6.96 -11.37
CA ALA A 200 9.36 7.63 -12.28
C ALA A 200 8.27 8.42 -11.53
N ASP A 201 7.68 9.42 -12.18
CA ASP A 201 6.74 10.36 -11.53
C ASP A 201 5.54 9.67 -10.87
N TYR A 202 4.97 8.65 -11.52
CA TYR A 202 3.85 7.88 -10.95
C TYR A 202 4.21 7.16 -9.64
N ALA A 203 5.50 6.88 -9.41
CA ALA A 203 6.01 6.18 -8.24
C ALA A 203 6.51 7.13 -7.15
N ARG A 204 6.50 8.45 -7.37
CA ARG A 204 6.88 9.49 -6.39
C ARG A 204 5.70 9.80 -5.47
N VAL A 205 5.35 8.81 -4.63
CA VAL A 205 4.22 8.91 -3.71
C VAL A 205 4.64 8.60 -2.27
N GLY A 206 4.14 9.38 -1.32
CA GLY A 206 4.35 9.15 0.10
C GLY A 206 5.70 9.62 0.63
N GLY A 207 5.81 9.65 1.96
CA GLY A 207 7.03 10.01 2.67
C GLY A 207 7.57 11.38 2.28
N HIS A 208 8.83 11.39 1.85
CA HIS A 208 9.56 12.60 1.49
C HIS A 208 9.08 13.23 0.17
N TRP A 209 8.35 12.50 -0.68
CA TRP A 209 7.81 13.07 -1.93
C TRP A 209 6.69 14.07 -1.68
N ASP A 210 6.02 13.96 -0.53
CA ASP A 210 4.95 14.87 -0.11
C ASP A 210 5.50 16.03 0.76
N MET A 211 6.82 16.13 0.94
CA MET A 211 7.47 17.09 1.85
C MET A 211 8.55 17.91 1.15
N LEU A 212 8.70 19.17 1.56
CA LEU A 212 9.83 20.00 1.16
C LEU A 212 11.03 19.70 2.06
N VAL A 213 11.88 18.76 1.67
CA VAL A 213 13.10 18.40 2.42
C VAL A 213 14.37 18.57 1.57
N SER A 214 15.53 18.62 2.23
CA SER A 214 16.81 18.72 1.51
C SER A 214 17.05 17.47 0.66
N ARG A 215 17.94 17.58 -0.33
CA ARG A 215 18.31 16.45 -1.18
C ARG A 215 18.94 15.31 -0.38
N THR A 216 19.75 15.64 0.62
CA THR A 216 20.31 14.66 1.57
C THR A 216 19.22 13.94 2.35
N SER A 217 18.25 14.66 2.91
CA SER A 217 17.12 14.04 3.63
C SER A 217 16.26 13.18 2.71
N HIS A 218 16.05 13.59 1.45
CA HIS A 218 15.38 12.77 0.43
C HIS A 218 16.09 11.42 0.27
N LEU A 219 17.40 11.44 0.06
CA LEU A 219 18.19 10.21 -0.14
C LEU A 219 18.22 9.35 1.13
N LYS A 220 18.40 9.95 2.30
CA LYS A 220 18.35 9.26 3.60
C LYS A 220 17.02 8.53 3.80
N ASN A 221 15.91 9.21 3.58
CA ASN A 221 14.57 8.64 3.76
C ASN A 221 14.28 7.52 2.75
N GLY A 222 14.75 7.67 1.50
CA GLY A 222 14.58 6.64 0.49
C GLY A 222 15.44 5.39 0.77
N LEU A 223 16.67 5.58 1.25
CA LEU A 223 17.52 4.50 1.76
C LEU A 223 16.82 3.77 2.92
N ASN A 224 16.40 4.47 3.97
CA ASN A 224 15.68 3.88 5.11
C ASN A 224 14.49 3.01 4.67
N ARG A 225 13.74 3.45 3.66
CA ARG A 225 12.62 2.70 3.10
C ARG A 225 13.05 1.37 2.47
N ILE A 226 14.19 1.31 1.77
CA ILE A 226 14.74 0.05 1.25
C ILE A 226 15.11 -0.88 2.42
N PHE A 227 15.65 -0.34 3.51
CA PHE A 227 16.06 -1.16 4.65
C PHE A 227 14.91 -1.75 5.43
N CYS A 228 13.77 -1.06 5.50
CA CYS A 228 12.56 -1.63 6.06
C CYS A 228 12.05 -2.85 5.26
N LEU A 229 12.59 -3.16 4.08
CA LEU A 229 12.24 -4.33 3.28
C LEU A 229 13.21 -5.51 3.47
N VAL A 230 14.42 -5.27 4.02
CA VAL A 230 15.46 -6.29 4.19
C VAL A 230 15.05 -7.43 5.14
N PRO A 231 14.45 -7.18 6.33
CA PRO A 231 14.03 -8.26 7.24
C PRO A 231 13.00 -9.22 6.64
N TYR A 232 12.37 -8.82 5.54
CA TYR A 232 11.31 -9.56 4.86
C TYR A 232 11.80 -10.26 3.59
N GLU A 233 13.11 -10.28 3.35
CA GLU A 233 13.76 -10.92 2.18
C GLU A 233 13.27 -10.38 0.82
N VAL A 234 12.63 -9.21 0.81
CA VAL A 234 12.17 -8.53 -0.42
C VAL A 234 13.36 -7.99 -1.20
N ILE A 235 14.42 -7.57 -0.51
CA ILE A 235 15.67 -7.10 -1.13
C ILE A 235 16.62 -8.29 -1.28
N THR A 236 16.52 -8.97 -2.43
CA THR A 236 17.44 -10.05 -2.80
C THR A 236 18.80 -9.49 -3.24
N THR A 237 19.81 -10.35 -3.37
CA THR A 237 21.12 -9.97 -3.93
C THR A 237 20.98 -9.38 -5.34
N GLU A 238 20.12 -9.96 -6.18
CA GLU A 238 19.86 -9.47 -7.54
C GLU A 238 19.28 -8.05 -7.53
N ILE A 239 18.30 -7.79 -6.64
CA ILE A 239 17.72 -6.45 -6.49
C ILE A 239 18.75 -5.47 -5.93
N TRP A 240 19.55 -5.90 -4.95
CA TRP A 240 20.61 -5.09 -4.35
C TRP A 240 21.67 -4.67 -5.38
N ASP A 241 22.19 -5.63 -6.14
CA ASP A 241 23.22 -5.40 -7.16
C ASP A 241 22.74 -4.48 -8.27
N TYR A 242 21.44 -4.51 -8.59
CA TYR A 242 20.82 -3.58 -9.52
C TYR A 242 20.62 -2.18 -8.92
N VAL A 243 20.03 -2.09 -7.73
CA VAL A 243 19.56 -0.81 -7.15
C VAL A 243 20.69 -0.01 -6.51
N MET A 244 21.60 -0.66 -5.76
CA MET A 244 22.60 0.01 -4.93
C MET A 244 23.59 0.89 -5.71
N PRO A 245 24.10 0.51 -6.89
CA PRO A 245 24.97 1.38 -7.69
C PRO A 245 24.35 2.75 -7.98
N HIS A 246 23.05 2.78 -8.29
CA HIS A 246 22.33 4.04 -8.53
C HIS A 246 22.24 4.91 -7.29
N TRP A 247 22.06 4.30 -6.11
CA TRP A 247 22.07 5.02 -4.83
C TRP A 247 23.43 5.61 -4.52
N LEU A 248 24.50 4.84 -4.71
CA LEU A 248 25.87 5.33 -4.50
C LEU A 248 26.21 6.48 -5.44
N GLU A 249 25.81 6.39 -6.71
CA GLU A 249 25.97 7.47 -7.68
C GLU A 249 25.19 8.73 -7.27
N ALA A 250 23.92 8.57 -6.87
CA ALA A 250 23.08 9.69 -6.42
C ALA A 250 23.67 10.35 -5.16
N VAL A 251 24.16 9.57 -4.20
CA VAL A 251 24.80 10.09 -2.99
C VAL A 251 26.09 10.84 -3.33
N ALA A 252 26.93 10.30 -4.22
CA ALA A 252 28.17 10.95 -4.62
C ALA A 252 27.95 12.28 -5.37
N LYS A 253 26.87 12.37 -6.16
CA LYS A 253 26.57 13.53 -7.00
C LYS A 253 25.77 14.61 -6.28
N ASP A 254 24.78 14.21 -5.50
CA ASP A 254 23.71 15.11 -5.04
C ASP A 254 23.89 15.58 -3.59
N VAL A 255 24.83 15.00 -2.84
CA VAL A 255 25.03 15.28 -1.40
C VAL A 255 26.28 16.15 -1.19
N PRO A 256 26.15 17.30 -0.50
CA PRO A 256 27.30 18.12 -0.13
C PRO A 256 28.31 17.37 0.75
N GLU A 257 29.61 17.59 0.55
CA GLU A 257 30.68 16.90 1.31
C GLU A 257 30.50 16.96 2.83
N LYS A 258 30.00 18.08 3.35
CA LYS A 258 29.73 18.29 4.78
C LYS A 258 28.64 17.37 5.36
N GLU A 259 27.72 16.90 4.53
CA GLU A 259 26.58 16.04 4.92
C GLU A 259 26.81 14.57 4.57
N LEU A 260 27.81 14.29 3.72
CA LEU A 260 28.19 12.93 3.30
C LEU A 260 28.47 11.95 4.45
N PRO A 261 29.08 12.35 5.60
CA PRO A 261 29.29 11.44 6.72
C PRO A 261 28.01 10.78 7.26
N GLU A 262 26.89 11.49 7.23
CA GLU A 262 25.59 10.99 7.72
C GLU A 262 25.11 9.77 6.90
N LEU A 263 25.21 9.88 5.57
CA LEU A 263 24.81 8.81 4.66
C LEU A 263 25.83 7.69 4.60
N LYS A 264 27.13 7.98 4.78
CA LYS A 264 28.17 6.94 4.83
C LYS A 264 27.97 5.97 6.00
N MET A 265 27.65 6.48 7.19
CA MET A 265 27.38 5.61 8.35
C MET A 265 26.20 4.68 8.06
N LEU A 266 25.12 5.23 7.53
CA LEU A 266 23.96 4.47 7.10
C LEU A 266 24.35 3.37 6.10
N LEU A 267 24.93 3.72 4.95
CA LEU A 267 25.35 2.76 3.91
C LEU A 267 26.27 1.66 4.45
N SER A 268 27.19 1.99 5.37
CA SER A 268 28.09 1.00 5.98
C SER A 268 27.37 -0.05 6.82
N PHE A 269 26.38 0.37 7.63
CA PHE A 269 25.53 -0.53 8.40
C PHE A 269 24.73 -1.46 7.47
N TYR A 270 24.33 -0.90 6.33
CA TYR A 270 23.45 -1.57 5.39
C TYR A 270 24.13 -2.61 4.50
N VAL A 271 25.35 -2.33 4.04
CA VAL A 271 26.17 -3.33 3.34
C VAL A 271 26.34 -4.58 4.21
N GLN A 272 26.55 -4.40 5.52
CA GLN A 272 26.70 -5.50 6.46
C GLN A 272 25.40 -6.29 6.68
N ALA A 273 24.25 -5.65 6.56
CA ALA A 273 22.94 -6.29 6.74
C ALA A 273 22.52 -7.15 5.53
N VAL A 274 22.85 -6.72 4.30
CA VAL A 274 22.45 -7.43 3.06
C VAL A 274 23.52 -8.42 2.59
N ILE A 275 24.80 -8.17 2.93
CA ILE A 275 25.92 -9.06 2.63
C ILE A 275 26.52 -9.50 3.97
N PRO A 276 26.02 -10.57 4.61
CA PRO A 276 26.50 -11.01 5.93
C PRO A 276 27.95 -11.52 5.94
N SER A 277 28.63 -11.59 4.79
CA SER A 277 29.99 -12.10 4.68
C SER A 277 30.74 -11.51 3.48
N ALA A 278 31.53 -10.46 3.76
CA ALA A 278 32.84 -10.30 3.15
C ALA A 278 33.85 -10.26 4.31
N SER A 279 34.16 -11.44 4.84
CA SER A 279 35.32 -11.68 5.70
C SER A 279 36.53 -12.02 4.83
#